data_AF-A0A7J9ZJZ0-F1
#
_entry.id   AF-A0A7J9ZJZ0-F1
#
_cell.length_a   1.000
_cell.length_b   1.000
_cell.length_c   1.000
_cell.angle_alpha   90.00
_cell.angle_beta   90.00
_cell.angle_gamma   90.00
#
_symmetry.space_group_name_H-M   'P 1'
#
loop_
_entity.id
_entity.type
_entity.pdbx_description
1 polymer ?
#
loop_
_entity_poly.entity_id
_entity_poly.type
_entity_poly.pdbx_seq_one_letter_code
_entity_poly.pdbx_strand_id
1 'polypeptide(L)'
;MDQTPLCPKCRADMETFERNGVVIEQCGDCKGVFLDRGELERLIDAESEYLANLPIDGETAADGYKGKHRRGIMHEIFQGAAAG
;
A
#
# COMPACT_ATOMS: atom_id res chain seq x y z
N MET A 1 -13.09 -22.39 -0.12
CA MET A 1 -12.35 -22.12 1.13
C MET A 1 -11.39 -21.02 0.78
N ASP A 2 -11.63 -19.82 1.29
CA ASP A 2 -10.70 -18.70 1.15
C ASP A 2 -9.47 -19.02 2.00
N GLN A 3 -8.33 -19.32 1.37
CA GLN A 3 -7.12 -19.69 2.10
C GLN A 3 -6.31 -18.43 2.31
N THR A 4 -6.42 -17.84 3.50
CA THR A 4 -5.46 -16.81 3.92
C THR A 4 -4.07 -17.45 3.94
N PRO A 5 -3.12 -17.00 3.11
CA PRO A 5 -1.83 -17.67 2.97
C PRO A 5 -1.01 -17.53 4.25
N LEU A 6 -0.16 -18.52 4.55
CA LEU A 6 0.91 -18.33 5.53
C LEU A 6 1.98 -17.42 4.92
N CYS A 7 2.57 -16.57 5.75
CA CYS A 7 3.61 -15.67 5.28
C CYS A 7 4.78 -16.44 4.65
N PRO A 8 5.16 -16.19 3.38
CA PRO A 8 6.24 -16.93 2.73
C PRO A 8 7.61 -16.67 3.36
N LYS A 9 7.77 -15.57 4.12
CA LYS A 9 9.01 -15.18 4.78
C LYS A 9 9.21 -15.89 6.13
N CYS A 10 8.19 -15.95 6.98
CA CYS A 10 8.31 -16.46 8.35
C CYS A 10 7.27 -17.50 8.75
N ARG A 11 6.35 -17.87 7.86
CA ARG A 11 5.28 -18.87 8.03
C ARG A 11 4.25 -18.56 9.12
N ALA A 12 4.22 -17.33 9.63
CA ALA A 12 3.18 -16.85 10.52
C ALA A 12 1.87 -16.60 9.77
N ASP A 13 0.77 -16.51 10.51
CA ASP A 13 -0.53 -16.15 9.97
C ASP A 13 -0.52 -14.76 9.34
N MET A 14 -1.31 -14.60 8.28
CA MET A 14 -1.52 -13.33 7.61
C MET A 14 -2.94 -12.84 7.92
N GLU A 15 -3.10 -11.53 8.02
CA GLU A 15 -4.37 -10.85 8.24
C GLU A 15 -4.75 -10.09 6.98
N THR A 16 -5.99 -10.26 6.51
CA THR A 16 -6.50 -9.58 5.34
C THR A 16 -7.05 -8.20 5.70
N PHE A 17 -6.63 -7.18 4.96
CA PHE A 17 -7.11 -5.80 5.09
C PHE A 17 -7.57 -5.28 3.73
N GLU A 18 -8.59 -4.43 3.73
CA GLU A 18 -8.95 -3.62 2.56
C GLU A 18 -8.61 -2.15 2.83
N ARG A 19 -7.86 -1.51 1.92
CA ARG A 19 -7.46 -0.10 2.00
C ARG A 19 -7.56 0.53 0.62
N ASN A 20 -8.33 1.61 0.51
CA ASN A 20 -8.55 2.32 -0.76
C ASN A 20 -9.01 1.38 -1.91
N GLY A 21 -9.86 0.39 -1.60
CA GLY A 21 -10.33 -0.62 -2.57
C GLY A 21 -9.29 -1.69 -2.96
N VAL A 22 -8.12 -1.67 -2.33
CA VAL A 22 -7.06 -2.69 -2.50
C VAL A 22 -7.13 -3.67 -1.33
N VAL A 23 -7.29 -4.95 -1.64
CA VAL A 23 -7.17 -6.03 -0.66
C VAL A 23 -5.70 -6.40 -0.53
N ILE A 24 -5.22 -6.54 0.70
CA ILE A 24 -3.85 -6.91 1.05
C ILE A 24 -3.87 -7.97 2.14
N GLU A 25 -2.91 -8.89 2.16
CA GLU A 25 -2.65 -9.70 3.36
C GLU A 25 -1.34 -9.27 4.02
N GLN A 26 -1.39 -8.93 5.30
CA GLN A 26 -0.22 -8.53 6.08
C GLN A 26 0.09 -9.58 7.15
N CYS A 27 1.35 -10.01 7.18
CA CYS A 27 1.86 -10.91 8.19
C CYS A 27 1.85 -10.26 9.58
N GLY A 28 1.24 -10.92 10.57
CA GLY A 28 1.19 -10.44 11.96
C GLY A 28 2.58 -10.29 12.59
N ASP A 29 3.54 -11.13 12.19
CA ASP A 29 4.88 -11.19 12.80
C ASP A 29 5.90 -10.30 12.10
N CYS A 30 6.18 -10.58 10.82
CA CYS A 30 7.26 -9.91 10.09
C CYS A 30 6.83 -8.64 9.36
N LYS A 31 5.53 -8.30 9.41
CA LYS A 31 4.88 -7.17 8.72
C LYS A 31 5.02 -7.19 7.20
N GLY A 32 5.42 -8.32 6.62
CA GLY A 32 5.44 -8.52 5.16
C GLY A 32 4.03 -8.51 4.59
N VAL A 33 3.87 -7.94 3.40
CA VAL A 33 2.60 -7.87 2.69
C VAL A 33 2.64 -8.83 1.50
N PHE A 34 1.55 -9.57 1.28
CA PHE A 34 1.31 -10.36 0.10
C PHE A 34 0.25 -9.66 -0.75
N LEU A 35 0.42 -9.75 -2.07
CA LEU A 35 -0.50 -9.24 -3.07
C LEU A 35 -0.49 -10.26 -4.22
N ASP A 36 -1.66 -10.66 -4.67
CA ASP A 36 -1.77 -11.35 -5.95
C ASP A 36 -1.59 -10.37 -7.13
N ARG A 37 -1.67 -10.91 -8.35
CA ARG A 37 -1.50 -10.08 -9.55
C ARG A 37 -2.58 -8.99 -9.66
N GLY A 38 -3.84 -9.34 -9.40
CA GLY A 38 -4.96 -8.40 -9.51
C GLY A 38 -4.97 -7.35 -8.41
N GLU A 39 -4.53 -7.69 -7.20
CA GLU A 39 -4.37 -6.76 -6.09
C GLU A 39 -3.24 -5.77 -6.35
N LEU A 40 -2.11 -6.24 -6.90
CA LEU A 40 -1.02 -5.35 -7.31
C LEU A 40 -1.46 -4.38 -8.42
N GLU A 41 -2.20 -4.87 -9.41
CA GLU A 41 -2.77 -4.01 -10.48
C GLU A 41 -3.68 -2.93 -9.88
N ARG A 42 -4.62 -3.29 -8.99
CA ARG A 42 -5.50 -2.34 -8.31
C ARG A 42 -4.74 -1.31 -7.48
N LEU A 43 -3.67 -1.73 -6.83
CA LEU A 43 -2.83 -0.85 -6.03
C LEU A 43 -2.15 0.23 -6.88
N ILE A 44 -1.64 -0.15 -8.05
CA ILE A 44 -1.01 0.79 -9.00
C ILE A 44 -2.04 1.80 -9.52
N ASP A 45 -3.24 1.33 -9.87
CA ASP A 45 -4.32 2.19 -10.36
C ASP A 45 -4.76 3.18 -9.27
N ALA A 46 -5.00 2.68 -8.05
CA ALA A 46 -5.40 3.51 -6.92
C ALA A 46 -4.34 4.58 -6.59
N GLU A 47 -3.04 4.21 -6.56
CA GLU A 47 -1.95 5.16 -6.33
C GLU A 47 -1.92 6.26 -7.40
N SER A 48 -2.09 5.87 -8.68
CA SER A 48 -2.08 6.81 -9.80
C SER A 48 -3.24 7.80 -9.71
N GLU A 49 -4.44 7.32 -9.38
CA GLU A 49 -5.62 8.16 -9.16
C GLU A 49 -5.43 9.11 -7.98
N TYR A 50 -4.93 8.60 -6.85
CA TYR A 50 -4.65 9.41 -5.66
C TYR A 50 -3.68 10.56 -5.99
N LEU A 51 -2.56 10.25 -6.65
CA LEU A 51 -1.56 11.23 -7.02
C LEU A 51 -2.06 12.24 -8.06
N ALA A 52 -2.97 11.86 -8.96
CA ALA A 52 -3.59 12.77 -9.92
C ALA A 52 -4.54 13.77 -9.25
N ASN A 53 -5.17 13.38 -8.14
CA ASN A 53 -6.15 14.18 -7.41
C ASN A 53 -5.57 15.04 -6.28
N LEU A 54 -4.27 14.93 -5.99
CA LEU A 54 -3.65 15.76 -4.96
C LEU A 54 -3.65 17.25 -5.37
N PRO A 55 -3.98 18.17 -4.45
CA PRO A 55 -3.87 19.61 -4.70
C PRO A 55 -2.44 19.97 -5.07
N ILE A 56 -2.24 20.76 -6.13
CA ILE A 56 -0.94 21.35 -6.42
C ILE A 56 -0.80 22.60 -5.53
N ASP A 57 -0.13 22.45 -4.39
CA ASP A 57 0.43 23.57 -3.67
C ASP A 57 1.57 24.18 -4.51
N GLY A 58 1.39 25.44 -4.92
CA GLY A 58 2.23 26.15 -5.89
C GLY A 58 3.70 26.38 -5.50
N GLU A 59 4.19 25.74 -4.44
CA GLU A 59 5.57 25.85 -3.95
C GLU A 59 6.49 24.70 -4.40
N THR A 60 5.97 23.67 -5.09
CA THR A 60 6.77 22.49 -5.49
C THR A 60 7.08 22.37 -6.99
N ALA A 61 6.67 23.33 -7.82
CA ALA A 61 6.84 23.26 -9.29
C ALA A 61 8.29 23.44 -9.82
N ALA A 62 9.29 23.65 -8.95
CA ALA A 62 10.66 23.94 -9.37
C ALA A 62 11.74 22.94 -8.90
N ASP A 63 11.41 21.93 -8.09
CA ASP A 63 12.37 20.95 -7.59
C ASP A 63 12.01 19.56 -8.14
N GLY A 64 12.50 19.27 -9.35
CA GLY A 64 12.16 18.06 -10.11
C GLY A 64 12.32 16.78 -9.29
N TYR A 65 11.26 15.97 -9.22
CA TYR A 65 11.20 14.62 -8.65
C TYR A 65 12.05 14.42 -7.38
N LYS A 66 12.19 15.44 -6.52
CA LYS A 66 12.80 15.27 -5.21
C LYS A 66 11.67 14.89 -4.28
N GLY A 67 11.52 13.58 -4.13
CA GLY A 67 10.57 12.88 -3.27
C GLY A 67 10.62 13.31 -1.81
N LYS A 68 10.09 14.51 -1.50
CA LYS A 68 9.64 14.88 -0.17
C LYS A 68 8.22 14.37 0.00
N HIS A 69 8.13 13.08 0.31
CA HIS A 69 6.98 12.38 0.89
C HIS A 69 5.59 12.74 0.34
N ARG A 70 5.33 12.50 -0.96
CA ARG A 70 3.94 12.26 -1.38
C ARG A 70 3.53 10.95 -0.70
N ARG A 71 2.75 11.05 0.38
CA ARG A 71 2.24 9.91 1.14
C ARG A 71 1.05 9.33 0.40
N GLY A 72 1.33 8.65 -0.71
CA GLY A 72 0.31 7.95 -1.49
C GLY A 72 -0.25 6.73 -0.76
N ILE A 73 -1.16 6.03 -1.43
CA ILE A 73 -1.75 4.77 -0.97
C ILE A 73 -0.67 3.72 -0.71
N MET A 74 0.38 3.67 -1.54
CA MET A 74 1.54 2.80 -1.31
C MET A 74 2.18 3.06 0.06
N HIS A 75 2.32 4.33 0.44
CA HIS A 75 2.87 4.71 1.72
C HIS A 75 1.92 4.35 2.87
N GLU A 76 0.60 4.44 2.70
CA GLU A 76 -0.36 3.98 3.70
C GLU A 76 -0.30 2.46 3.92
N ILE A 77 -0.13 1.69 2.86
CA ILE A 77 -0.13 0.22 2.91
C ILE A 77 1.19 -0.34 3.50
N PHE A 78 2.34 0.18 3.08
CA PHE A 78 3.64 -0.46 3.40
C PHE A 78 4.36 0.11 4.61
N GLN A 79 3.87 1.18 5.22
CA GLN A 79 4.61 1.88 6.27
C GLN A 79 4.49 1.25 7.68
N GLY A 80 3.90 0.06 7.74
CA GLY A 80 3.64 -0.64 8.99
C GLY A 80 2.42 -0.05 9.69
N ALA A 81 1.49 -0.92 10.06
CA ALA A 81 0.27 -0.59 10.79
C ALA A 81 0.45 0.58 11.77
N ALA A 82 -0.10 1.75 11.43
CA ALA A 82 -0.47 2.76 12.40
C ALA A 82 -1.97 2.61 12.65
N ALA A 83 -2.26 2.25 13.89
CA ALA A 83 -3.55 1.95 14.51
C ALA A 83 -4.74 2.84 14.11
N GLY A 84 -5.93 2.23 14.11
CA GLY A 84 -7.24 2.88 14.02
C GLY A 84 -8.32 1.91 13.58
#